data_AF-A0A430QUB2-F1
#
_entry.id   AF-A0A430QUB2-F1
#
_cell.length_a   1.000
_cell.length_b   1.000
_cell.length_c   1.000
_cell.angle_alpha   90.00
_cell.angle_beta   90.00
_cell.angle_gamma   90.00
#
_symmetry.space_group_name_H-M   'P 1'
#
loop_
_entity.id
_entity.type
_entity.pdbx_description
1 polymer ?
#
loop_
_entity_poly.entity_id
_entity_poly.type
_entity_poly.pdbx_seq_one_letter_code
_entity_poly.pdbx_strand_id
1 'polypeptide(L)' 'MVSVKVRRSLTMRLSSLPRCAKTAKSCGLHQLEPDCPRFSMFKNRTARGWWPVTDEEDEKLSFK' A
#
# COMPACT_ATOMS: atom_id res chain seq x y z
N MET A 1 -13.65 -8.74 -7.59
CA MET A 1 -12.20 -8.85 -7.80
C MET A 1 -11.77 -7.51 -8.38
N VAL A 2 -11.03 -6.67 -7.65
CA VAL A 2 -10.56 -5.39 -8.21
C VAL A 2 -9.25 -5.70 -8.92
N SER A 3 -9.29 -5.82 -10.23
CA SER A 3 -8.08 -5.94 -11.06
C SER A 3 -7.50 -4.56 -11.26
N VAL A 4 -6.39 -4.27 -10.56
CA VAL A 4 -5.59 -3.07 -10.84
C VAL A 4 -4.87 -3.30 -12.17
N LYS A 5 -5.34 -2.65 -13.24
CA LYS A 5 -4.67 -2.67 -14.55
C LYS A 5 -3.66 -1.52 -14.59
N VAL A 6 -2.43 -1.80 -14.16
CA VAL A 6 -1.32 -0.83 -14.27
C VAL A 6 -0.90 -0.75 -15.74
N ARG A 7 -0.88 0.46 -16.31
CA ARG A 7 -0.41 0.70 -17.70
C ARG A 7 1.13 0.83 -17.82
N ARG A 8 1.83 0.92 -16.68
CA ARG A 8 3.30 0.94 -16.51
C ARG A 8 3.70 -0.08 -15.43
N SER A 9 4.97 -0.19 -15.07
CA SER A 9 5.41 -0.96 -13.90
C SER A 9 5.15 -0.16 -12.61
N LEU A 10 4.43 -0.75 -11.65
CA LEU A 10 4.30 -0.23 -10.28
C LEU A 10 5.14 -1.11 -9.36
N THR A 11 6.19 -0.54 -8.79
CA THR A 11 7.04 -1.25 -7.82
C THR A 11 6.45 -1.05 -6.43
N MET A 12 6.07 -2.14 -5.75
CA MET A 12 5.54 -2.10 -4.38
C MET A 12 6.34 -3.01 -3.46
N ARG A 13 6.59 -2.54 -2.24
CA ARG A 13 7.26 -3.36 -1.21
C ARG A 13 6.25 -4.23 -0.48
N LEU A 14 6.04 -5.45 -0.99
CA LEU A 14 5.03 -6.40 -0.48
C LEU A 14 5.23 -6.86 0.98
N SER A 15 6.43 -6.66 1.54
CA SER A 15 6.71 -6.97 2.94
C SER A 15 6.14 -5.96 3.94
N SER A 16 5.83 -4.74 3.48
CA SER A 16 5.52 -3.59 4.35
C SER A 16 4.55 -2.64 3.66
N LEU A 17 3.35 -3.14 3.36
CA LEU A 17 2.27 -2.37 2.75
C LEU A 17 1.43 -1.64 3.81
N PRO A 18 0.89 -0.45 3.53
CA PRO A 18 -0.05 0.21 4.44
C PRO A 18 -1.32 -0.63 4.62
N ARG A 19 -2.03 -0.51 5.74
CA ARG A 19 -3.30 -1.26 5.91
C ARG A 19 -4.38 -0.69 5.00
N CYS A 20 -5.07 -1.55 4.25
CA CYS A 20 -6.21 -1.14 3.42
C CYS A 20 -7.40 -0.62 4.24
N ALA A 21 -8.10 0.40 3.73
CA ALA A 21 -9.30 0.94 4.34
C ALA A 21 -10.53 0.08 3.99
N LYS A 22 -11.50 0.01 4.92
CA LYS A 22 -12.76 -0.73 4.69
C LYS A 22 -13.69 -0.02 3.70
N THR A 23 -13.68 1.32 3.69
CA THR A 23 -14.55 2.14 2.83
C THR A 23 -13.74 3.19 2.07
N ALA A 24 -14.28 3.65 0.93
CA ALA A 24 -13.64 4.72 0.15
C ALA A 24 -13.53 6.03 0.94
N LYS A 25 -14.52 6.36 1.78
CA LYS A 25 -14.52 7.58 2.62
C LYS A 25 -13.42 7.56 3.68
N SER A 26 -13.06 6.38 4.17
CA SER A 26 -11.97 6.18 5.13
C SER A 26 -10.60 6.00 4.47
N CYS A 27 -10.54 5.99 3.14
CA CYS A 27 -9.30 5.81 2.40
C CYS A 27 -8.62 7.17 2.20
N GLY A 28 -7.37 7.33 2.62
CA GLY A 28 -6.68 8.61 2.49
C GLY A 28 -5.18 8.52 2.75
N LEU A 29 -4.49 9.64 2.54
CA LEU A 29 -3.02 9.73 2.65
C LEU A 29 -2.50 9.45 4.06
N HIS A 30 -3.31 9.66 5.11
CA HIS A 30 -2.95 9.33 6.49
C HIS A 30 -2.50 7.87 6.67
N GLN A 31 -2.96 6.94 5.83
CA GLN A 31 -2.56 5.53 5.91
C GLN A 31 -1.13 5.27 5.42
N LEU A 32 -0.52 6.23 4.72
CA LEU A 32 0.88 6.19 4.27
C LEU A 32 1.85 6.69 5.36
N GLU A 33 1.34 7.33 6.41
CA GLU A 33 2.16 7.84 7.51
C GLU A 33 2.98 6.71 8.17
N PRO A 34 4.19 7.02 8.67
CA PRO A 34 5.09 6.04 9.24
C PRO A 34 4.49 5.30 10.45
N ASP A 35 3.63 5.95 11.21
CA ASP A 35 2.97 5.42 12.42
C ASP A 35 1.77 4.51 12.10
N CYS A 36 1.31 4.49 10.85
CA CYS A 36 0.20 3.65 10.45
C CYS A 36 0.60 2.17 10.38
N PRO A 37 -0.31 1.27 10.80
CA PRO A 37 -0.03 -0.16 10.84
C PRO A 37 0.21 -0.68 9.42
N ARG A 38 1.40 -1.24 9.21
CA ARG A 38 1.77 -1.91 7.96
C ARG A 38 1.58 -3.41 8.07
N PHE A 39 1.40 -4.08 6.94
CA PHE A 39 1.30 -5.53 6.88
C PHE A 39 2.09 -6.12 5.71
N SER A 40 2.42 -7.41 5.86
CA SER A 40 3.17 -8.16 4.88
C SER A 40 2.24 -9.09 4.10
N MET A 41 2.19 -8.96 2.78
CA MET A 41 1.44 -9.87 1.91
C MET A 41 2.04 -11.29 1.90
N PHE A 42 3.31 -11.44 2.31
CA PHE A 42 3.91 -12.75 2.50
C PHE A 42 3.28 -13.52 3.67
N LYS A 43 2.79 -12.81 4.70
CA LYS A 43 2.05 -13.41 5.83
C LYS A 43 0.56 -13.52 5.55
N ASN A 44 -0.02 -12.52 4.88
CA ASN A 44 -1.43 -12.48 4.51
C ASN A 44 -1.58 -12.51 2.98
N ARG A 45 -1.82 -13.69 2.41
CA ARG A 45 -1.83 -13.94 0.95
C ARG A 45 -2.76 -13.02 0.15
N THR A 46 -3.83 -12.51 0.77
CA THR A 46 -4.80 -11.65 0.11
C THR A 46 -5.16 -10.48 1.03
N ALA A 47 -5.27 -9.30 0.42
CA ALA A 47 -5.79 -8.11 1.08
C ALA A 47 -6.87 -7.47 0.21
N ARG A 48 -8.02 -7.20 0.82
CA ARG A 48 -9.16 -6.60 0.14
C ARG A 48 -9.57 -5.33 0.87
N GLY A 49 -9.56 -4.22 0.15
CA GLY A 49 -9.96 -2.92 0.67
C GLY A 49 -9.58 -1.81 -0.28
N TRP A 50 -9.75 -0.58 0.19
CA TRP A 50 -9.36 0.63 -0.50
C TRP A 50 -7.94 1.01 -0.13
N TRP A 51 -7.16 1.39 -1.12
CA TRP A 51 -5.75 1.69 -0.96
C TRP A 51 -5.49 3.13 -1.40
N PRO A 52 -4.82 3.94 -0.58
CA PRO A 52 -4.34 5.23 -1.05
C PRO A 52 -3.28 4.97 -2.12
N VAL A 53 -3.35 5.73 -3.20
CA VAL A 53 -2.34 5.73 -4.26
C VAL A 53 -1.88 7.18 -4.39
N THR A 54 -0.57 7.38 -4.28
CA THR A 54 0.11 8.66 -4.48
C THR A 54 1.15 8.50 -5.58
N ASP A 55 1.54 9.59 -6.23
CA ASP A 55 2.64 9.62 -7.20
C ASP A 55 4.01 9.78 -6.53
N GLU A 56 4.03 10.03 -5.21
CA GLU A 56 5.25 10.11 -4.42
C GLU A 56 5.90 8.72 -4.24
N GLU A 57 7.16 8.61 -4.66
CA GLU A 57 7.98 7.43 -4.41
C GLU A 57 8.51 7.48 -2.97
N ASP A 58 8.26 6.42 -2.19
CA ASP A 58 8.84 6.25 -0.85
C ASP A 58 10.34 5.93 -1.02
N GLU A 59 11.17 6.94 -1.25
CA GLU A 59 12.64 6.85 -1.32
C GLU A 59 13.21 6.57 0.09
N LYS A 60 12.99 5.36 0.60
CA LYS A 60 13.79 4.80 1.70
C LYS A 60 14.50 3.53 1.26
N LEU A 61 15.45 3.70 0.35
CA LEU A 61 16.56 2.78 0.14
C LEU A 61 17.77 3.25 0.95
N SER A 62 17.67 3.19 2.28
CA SER A 62 18.86 3.21 3.12
C SER A 62 19.50 1.81 3.04
N PHE A 63 20.48 1.64 2.17
CA PHE A 63 21.42 0.54 2.26
C PHE A 63 22.21 0.69 3.56
N LYS A 64 22.14 -0.31 4.42
CA LYS A 64 23.02 -0.48 5.57
C LYS A 64 23.46 -1.93 5.62
#